data_AF-A0A947FVM7-F1
#
_entry.id   AF-A0A947FVM7-F1
#
_cell.length_a   1.000
_cell.length_b   1.000
_cell.length_c   1.000
_cell.angle_alpha   90.00
_cell.angle_beta   90.00
_cell.angle_gamma   90.00
#
_symmetry.space_group_name_H-M   'P 1'
#
loop_
_entity.id
_entity.type
_entity.pdbx_description
1 polymer ?
#
loop_
_entity_poly.entity_id
_entity_poly.type
_entity_poly.pdbx_seq_one_letter_code
_entity_poly.pdbx_strand_id
1 'polypeptide(L)'
;ADITTGTFPDARVAETNVTQHQAALSIAAGQLTGTIAGVNIAAEAVSVDKLQHINTARILGRTSAGIGDVEVLDGAAVRGAINVEDGATADQTGAEIKVAYEAEADTNAFADADVTKLGLAVPSNIAGISGADQITNMVSLTQVEYDAIGTPDASTFYVIAG
;
A
#
# COMPACT_ATOMS: atom_id res chain seq x y z
N ALA A 1 64.12 8.02 -50.27
CA ALA A 1 64.02 9.31 -49.57
C ALA A 1 62.76 9.23 -48.73
N ASP A 2 62.91 9.25 -47.41
CA ASP A 2 61.76 9.19 -46.52
C ASP A 2 60.93 10.45 -46.71
N ILE A 3 59.62 10.25 -46.86
CA ILE A 3 58.72 11.35 -47.15
C ILE A 3 58.46 12.03 -45.81
N THR A 4 59.29 13.03 -45.52
CA THR A 4 59.40 13.56 -44.15
C THR A 4 58.28 14.58 -43.86
N THR A 5 57.84 15.36 -44.86
CA THR A 5 56.70 16.30 -44.80
C THR A 5 56.19 16.65 -46.21
N GLY A 6 54.92 17.06 -46.35
CA GLY A 6 54.36 17.63 -47.60
C GLY A 6 52.91 17.18 -47.86
N THR A 7 52.28 17.74 -48.90
CA THR A 7 50.92 17.36 -49.35
C THR A 7 51.03 16.38 -50.52
N PHE A 8 50.36 15.23 -50.44
CA PHE A 8 50.21 14.33 -51.56
C PHE A 8 48.93 14.64 -52.34
N PRO A 9 48.96 14.68 -53.68
CA PRO A 9 47.74 14.70 -54.48
C PRO A 9 46.89 13.44 -54.23
N ASP A 10 45.58 13.58 -54.06
CA ASP A 10 44.65 12.47 -53.75
C ASP A 10 44.81 11.26 -54.70
N ALA A 11 45.04 11.50 -55.99
CA ALA A 11 45.24 10.45 -57.00
C ALA A 11 46.49 9.56 -56.78
N ARG A 12 47.42 9.97 -55.92
CA ARG A 12 48.62 9.19 -55.55
C ARG A 12 48.44 8.41 -54.24
N VAL A 13 47.32 8.57 -53.55
CA VAL A 13 46.95 7.77 -52.38
C VAL A 13 46.04 6.64 -52.87
N ALA A 14 46.59 5.42 -52.97
CA ALA A 14 45.79 4.26 -53.37
C ALA A 14 44.69 3.99 -52.33
N GLU A 15 43.46 3.75 -52.79
CA GLU A 15 42.31 3.42 -51.93
C GLU A 15 42.62 2.22 -51.01
N THR A 16 43.36 1.22 -51.52
CA THR A 16 43.81 0.06 -50.76
C THR A 16 44.63 0.42 -49.51
N ASN A 17 45.41 1.51 -49.55
CA ASN A 17 46.19 1.98 -48.41
C ASN A 17 45.28 2.65 -47.36
N VAL A 18 44.24 3.36 -47.80
CA VAL A 18 43.25 3.99 -46.89
C VAL A 18 42.38 2.92 -46.21
N THR A 19 41.92 1.94 -46.98
CA THR A 19 41.08 0.84 -46.48
C THR A 19 41.83 -0.09 -45.52
N GLN A 20 43.14 -0.31 -45.75
CA GLN A 20 43.98 -1.07 -44.81
C GLN A 20 44.09 -0.37 -43.44
N HIS A 21 44.24 0.95 -43.43
CA HIS A 21 44.23 1.73 -42.20
C HIS A 21 42.85 1.68 -41.52
N GLN A 22 41.75 1.75 -42.27
CA GLN A 22 40.39 1.65 -41.73
C GLN A 22 40.13 0.33 -40.97
N ALA A 23 40.62 -0.81 -41.48
CA ALA A 23 40.47 -2.11 -40.84
C ALA A 23 41.40 -2.32 -39.62
N ALA A 24 42.53 -1.61 -39.57
CA ALA A 24 43.48 -1.66 -38.46
C ALA A 24 43.12 -0.71 -37.30
N LEU A 25 42.20 0.24 -37.52
CA LEU A 25 41.72 1.15 -36.48
C LEU A 25 40.78 0.41 -35.53
N SER A 26 41.34 -0.12 -34.44
CA SER A 26 40.57 -0.45 -33.25
C SER A 26 40.10 0.86 -32.62
N ILE A 27 38.81 1.16 -32.73
CA ILE A 27 38.20 2.33 -32.08
C ILE A 27 37.79 1.88 -30.67
N ALA A 28 38.60 2.21 -29.67
CA ALA A 28 38.24 2.02 -28.27
C ALA A 28 37.06 2.94 -27.91
N ALA A 29 36.20 2.51 -26.97
CA ALA A 29 35.04 3.31 -26.55
C ALA A 29 35.43 4.73 -26.09
N GLY A 30 36.62 4.90 -25.50
CA GLY A 30 37.13 6.22 -25.08
C GLY A 30 37.55 7.16 -26.22
N GLN A 31 37.73 6.64 -27.45
CA GLN A 31 38.05 7.45 -28.63
C GLN A 31 36.80 8.02 -29.31
N LEU A 32 35.61 7.52 -28.95
CA LEU A 32 34.34 8.00 -29.46
C LEU A 32 33.85 9.16 -28.57
N THR A 33 34.39 10.35 -28.80
CA THR A 33 33.96 11.58 -28.11
C THR A 33 32.83 12.25 -28.88
N GLY A 34 31.75 12.65 -28.20
CA GLY A 34 30.59 13.35 -28.80
C GLY A 34 29.35 12.47 -28.95
N THR A 35 28.31 13.01 -29.60
CA THR A 35 27.04 12.31 -29.81
C THR A 35 27.14 11.30 -30.95
N ILE A 36 26.84 10.03 -30.67
CA ILE A 36 26.73 8.98 -31.70
C ILE A 36 25.36 9.14 -32.37
N ALA A 37 25.34 9.78 -33.54
CA ALA A 37 24.12 9.96 -34.31
C ALA A 37 23.71 8.64 -35.01
N GLY A 38 22.91 7.79 -34.34
CA GLY A 38 22.16 6.70 -34.98
C GLY A 38 22.25 5.29 -34.34
N VAL A 39 21.20 4.90 -33.60
CA VAL A 39 20.44 3.62 -33.55
C VAL A 39 21.15 2.25 -33.59
N ASN A 40 22.44 2.09 -33.31
CA ASN A 40 23.09 0.77 -33.38
C ASN A 40 23.39 0.13 -32.02
N ILE A 41 22.50 0.32 -31.04
CA ILE A 41 22.47 -0.64 -29.92
C ILE A 41 21.85 -1.91 -30.50
N ALA A 42 22.67 -2.95 -30.72
CA ALA A 42 22.17 -4.24 -31.15
C ALA A 42 21.11 -4.75 -30.15
N ALA A 43 20.18 -5.59 -30.61
CA ALA A 43 19.21 -6.23 -29.72
C ALA A 43 19.95 -6.90 -28.54
N GLU A 44 19.37 -6.80 -27.33
CA GLU A 44 19.94 -7.31 -26.07
C GLU A 44 21.34 -6.74 -25.69
N ALA A 45 21.89 -5.74 -26.40
CA ALA A 45 23.21 -5.20 -26.11
C ALA A 45 23.27 -4.34 -24.83
N VAL A 46 22.12 -3.92 -24.31
CA VAL A 46 21.97 -3.28 -22.99
C VAL A 46 21.44 -4.33 -22.02
N SER A 47 22.36 -5.02 -21.36
CA SER A 47 22.00 -5.89 -20.23
C SER A 47 21.65 -5.03 -19.00
N VAL A 48 20.99 -5.65 -18.02
CA VAL A 48 20.76 -5.03 -16.71
C VAL A 48 22.07 -4.52 -16.12
N ASP A 49 23.19 -5.21 -16.36
CA ASP A 49 24.49 -4.81 -15.84
C ASP A 49 24.95 -3.42 -16.29
N LYS A 50 24.61 -3.04 -17.51
CA LYS A 50 24.90 -1.71 -18.08
C LYS A 50 23.93 -0.63 -17.58
N LEU A 51 22.84 -1.04 -16.95
CA LEU A 51 21.80 -0.18 -16.38
C LEU A 51 21.79 -0.22 -14.82
N GLN A 52 22.74 -0.90 -14.18
CA GLN A 52 22.83 -1.07 -12.72
C GLN A 52 23.07 0.25 -11.94
N HIS A 53 23.42 1.35 -12.62
CA HIS A 53 23.63 2.66 -11.98
C HIS A 53 22.32 3.39 -11.74
N ILE A 54 21.54 2.91 -10.77
CA ILE A 54 20.33 3.55 -10.26
C ILE A 54 20.51 3.73 -8.75
N ASN A 55 20.13 4.89 -8.22
CA ASN A 55 20.16 5.11 -6.77
C ASN A 55 19.28 4.08 -6.04
N THR A 56 19.65 3.71 -4.82
CA THR A 56 18.85 2.80 -3.99
C THR A 56 17.39 3.26 -3.88
N ALA A 57 16.46 2.31 -3.93
CA ALA A 57 15.01 2.55 -3.86
C ALA A 57 14.47 3.46 -4.98
N ARG A 58 15.06 3.37 -6.18
CA ARG A 58 14.55 4.01 -7.40
C ARG A 58 14.26 2.98 -8.49
N ILE A 59 13.34 3.33 -9.38
CA ILE A 59 12.99 2.52 -10.55
C ILE A 59 13.06 3.42 -11.79
N LEU A 60 13.46 2.85 -12.94
CA LEU A 60 13.34 3.54 -14.22
C LEU A 60 11.91 3.41 -14.74
N GLY A 61 11.26 4.53 -15.01
CA GLY A 61 9.87 4.57 -15.46
C GLY A 61 9.49 5.96 -15.94
N ARG A 62 8.20 6.27 -16.05
CA ARG A 62 7.75 7.64 -16.36
C ARG A 62 6.40 7.88 -15.70
N THR A 63 6.28 9.01 -15.00
CA THR A 63 5.00 9.46 -14.40
C THR A 63 4.55 10.82 -14.93
N SER A 64 5.42 11.54 -15.64
CA SER A 64 5.02 12.77 -16.34
C SER A 64 3.98 12.49 -17.42
N ALA A 65 3.02 13.41 -17.53
CA ALA A 65 1.95 13.33 -18.52
C ALA A 65 2.49 13.44 -19.96
N GLY A 66 1.86 12.71 -20.88
CA GLY A 66 2.23 12.70 -22.30
C GLY A 66 3.31 11.68 -22.66
N ILE A 67 3.97 11.92 -23.80
CA ILE A 67 5.09 11.11 -24.30
C ILE A 67 6.39 11.89 -24.06
N GLY A 68 7.40 11.23 -23.50
CA GLY A 68 8.70 11.80 -23.19
C GLY A 68 9.72 10.74 -22.76
N ASP A 69 10.88 11.18 -22.28
CA ASP A 69 12.00 10.32 -21.91
C ASP A 69 11.74 9.50 -20.62
N VAL A 70 12.59 8.51 -20.37
CA VAL A 70 12.57 7.71 -19.13
C VAL A 70 13.10 8.56 -17.96
N GLU A 71 12.43 8.43 -16.82
CA GLU A 71 12.70 9.09 -15.54
C GLU A 71 13.23 8.11 -14.50
N VAL A 72 13.93 8.64 -13.49
CA VAL A 72 14.30 7.89 -12.27
C VAL A 72 13.24 8.19 -11.21
N LEU A 73 12.27 7.30 -11.08
CA LEU A 73 11.15 7.43 -10.14
C LEU A 73 11.59 7.12 -8.71
N ASP A 74 11.23 7.99 -7.76
CA ASP A 74 11.29 7.67 -6.33
C ASP A 74 10.11 6.81 -5.87
N GLY A 75 10.19 6.36 -4.61
CA GLY A 75 9.13 5.59 -3.97
C GLY A 75 7.78 6.32 -3.97
N ALA A 76 7.75 7.65 -3.87
CA ALA A 76 6.50 8.41 -3.87
C ALA A 76 5.84 8.40 -5.26
N ALA A 77 6.62 8.63 -6.32
CA ALA A 77 6.15 8.57 -7.70
C ALA A 77 5.67 7.15 -8.07
N VAL A 78 6.41 6.11 -7.69
CA VAL A 78 6.01 4.72 -7.92
C VAL A 78 4.69 4.41 -7.20
N ARG A 79 4.58 4.73 -5.90
CA ARG A 79 3.36 4.50 -5.11
C ARG A 79 2.14 5.23 -5.69
N GLY A 80 2.30 6.49 -6.08
CA GLY A 80 1.24 7.26 -6.73
C GLY A 80 0.78 6.64 -8.05
N ALA A 81 1.71 6.10 -8.85
CA ALA A 81 1.38 5.47 -10.13
C ALA A 81 0.62 4.14 -9.99
N ILE A 82 0.82 3.40 -8.90
CA ILE A 82 0.19 2.09 -8.64
C ILE A 82 -0.95 2.16 -7.62
N ASN A 83 -1.36 3.36 -7.18
CA ASN A 83 -2.38 3.60 -6.16
C ASN A 83 -2.09 2.87 -4.84
N VAL A 84 -0.88 3.02 -4.31
CA VAL A 84 -0.48 2.48 -3.00
C VAL A 84 -0.20 3.63 -2.04
N GLU A 85 -0.74 3.55 -0.83
CA GLU A 85 -0.49 4.52 0.23
C GLU A 85 0.95 4.43 0.78
N ASP A 86 1.45 5.55 1.30
CA ASP A 86 2.74 5.57 2.00
C ASP A 86 2.67 4.71 3.28
N GLY A 87 3.62 3.79 3.43
CA GLY A 87 3.65 2.86 4.56
C GLY A 87 2.71 1.65 4.45
N ALA A 88 2.09 1.38 3.29
CA ALA A 88 1.31 0.16 3.09
C ALA A 88 2.12 -1.11 3.43
N THR A 89 1.63 -1.90 4.39
CA THR A 89 2.20 -3.20 4.77
C THR A 89 1.47 -4.34 4.05
N ALA A 90 2.09 -5.51 3.94
CA ALA A 90 1.55 -6.63 3.16
C ALA A 90 0.19 -7.14 3.67
N ASP A 91 -0.02 -7.14 4.99
CA ASP A 91 -1.28 -7.47 5.65
C ASP A 91 -1.36 -6.70 6.99
N GLN A 92 -2.53 -6.17 7.33
CA GLN A 92 -2.79 -5.70 8.70
C GLN A 92 -2.99 -6.89 9.63
N THR A 93 -2.37 -6.86 10.81
CA THR A 93 -2.64 -7.85 11.86
C THR A 93 -4.06 -7.67 12.40
N GLY A 94 -4.64 -8.73 12.97
CA GLY A 94 -5.95 -8.63 13.63
C GLY A 94 -5.97 -7.58 14.76
N ALA A 95 -4.84 -7.32 15.42
CA ALA A 95 -4.73 -6.29 16.45
C ALA A 95 -4.82 -4.87 15.88
N GLU A 96 -4.13 -4.60 14.77
CA GLU A 96 -4.21 -3.31 14.07
C GLU A 96 -5.64 -3.05 13.55
N ILE A 97 -6.29 -4.09 13.00
CA ILE A 97 -7.69 -4.00 12.56
C ILE A 97 -8.60 -3.68 13.75
N LYS A 98 -8.43 -4.36 14.89
CA LYS A 98 -9.22 -4.10 16.10
C LYS A 98 -9.06 -2.66 16.57
N VAL A 99 -7.84 -2.15 16.62
CA VAL A 99 -7.57 -0.75 17.01
C VAL A 99 -8.22 0.23 16.04
N ALA A 100 -8.07 0.01 14.72
CA ALA A 100 -8.69 0.87 13.71
C ALA A 100 -10.22 0.85 13.82
N TYR A 101 -10.81 -0.33 13.96
CA TYR A 101 -12.25 -0.49 14.14
C TYR A 101 -12.76 0.20 15.41
N GLU A 102 -12.07 0.05 16.54
CA GLU A 102 -12.47 0.67 17.82
C GLU A 102 -12.25 2.19 17.84
N ALA A 103 -11.43 2.73 16.95
CA ALA A 103 -11.20 4.17 16.81
C ALA A 103 -12.31 4.88 16.01
N GLU A 104 -13.14 4.15 15.27
CA GLU A 104 -14.28 4.72 14.55
C GLU A 104 -15.40 5.18 15.50
N ALA A 105 -16.14 6.21 15.11
CA ALA A 105 -17.28 6.70 15.89
C ALA A 105 -18.45 5.70 15.87
N ASP A 106 -19.19 5.61 16.99
CA ASP A 106 -20.45 4.87 17.12
C ASP A 106 -20.38 3.36 16.80
N THR A 107 -19.23 2.72 17.01
CA THR A 107 -19.03 1.29 16.71
C THR A 107 -19.85 0.35 17.60
N ASN A 108 -20.39 0.84 18.71
CA ASN A 108 -21.10 0.06 19.74
C ASN A 108 -20.33 -1.21 20.15
N ALA A 109 -18.99 -1.15 20.10
CA ALA A 109 -18.14 -2.30 20.38
C ALA A 109 -18.22 -2.69 21.87
N PHE A 110 -18.60 -3.93 22.16
CA PHE A 110 -18.52 -4.49 23.50
C PHE A 110 -17.10 -4.97 23.77
N ALA A 111 -16.42 -4.40 24.77
CA ALA A 111 -15.15 -4.92 25.24
C ALA A 111 -15.37 -6.15 26.14
N ASP A 112 -14.32 -6.95 26.35
CA ASP A 112 -14.37 -8.15 27.21
C ASP A 112 -14.94 -7.85 28.62
N ALA A 113 -14.63 -6.66 29.15
CA ALA A 113 -15.17 -6.19 30.42
C ALA A 113 -16.68 -5.97 30.37
N ASP A 114 -17.22 -5.47 29.26
CA ASP A 114 -18.66 -5.24 29.09
C ASP A 114 -19.41 -6.53 28.83
N VAL A 115 -18.82 -7.45 28.06
CA VAL A 115 -19.35 -8.82 27.90
C VAL A 115 -19.38 -9.54 29.24
N THR A 116 -18.33 -9.41 30.06
CA THR A 116 -18.28 -9.99 31.41
C THR A 116 -19.38 -9.40 32.30
N LYS A 117 -19.57 -8.07 32.29
CA LYS A 117 -20.66 -7.42 33.04
C LYS A 117 -22.04 -7.91 32.60
N LEU A 118 -22.26 -8.06 31.29
CA LEU A 118 -23.51 -8.60 30.76
C LEU A 118 -23.74 -10.06 31.20
N GLY A 119 -22.68 -10.87 31.22
CA GLY A 119 -22.75 -12.25 31.75
C GLY A 119 -23.01 -12.32 33.26
N LEU A 120 -22.62 -11.28 34.02
CA LEU A 120 -22.93 -11.15 35.45
C LEU A 120 -24.32 -10.61 35.73
N ALA A 121 -25.03 -10.09 34.73
CA ALA A 121 -26.44 -9.75 34.88
C ALA A 121 -27.20 -11.06 35.14
N VAL A 122 -27.59 -11.31 36.39
CA VAL A 122 -28.35 -12.50 36.76
C VAL A 122 -29.80 -12.28 36.30
N PRO A 123 -30.28 -13.01 35.28
CA PRO A 123 -31.70 -12.97 34.94
C PRO A 123 -32.51 -13.55 36.10
N SER A 124 -33.80 -13.20 36.18
CA SER A 124 -34.70 -13.81 37.17
C SER A 124 -34.60 -15.34 37.12
N ASN A 125 -34.09 -15.94 38.20
CA ASN A 125 -33.88 -17.38 38.29
C ASN A 125 -35.01 -18.04 39.10
N ILE A 126 -35.80 -18.88 38.42
CA ILE A 126 -36.89 -19.65 39.03
C ILE A 126 -36.53 -21.11 39.33
N ALA A 127 -35.29 -21.52 39.04
CA ALA A 127 -34.87 -22.91 39.16
C ALA A 127 -34.99 -23.40 40.61
N GLY A 128 -35.74 -24.50 40.79
CA GLY A 128 -35.94 -25.14 42.09
C GLY A 128 -37.12 -24.63 42.91
N ILE A 129 -37.85 -23.61 42.43
CA ILE A 129 -39.05 -23.09 43.13
C ILE A 129 -40.29 -23.40 42.30
N SER A 130 -41.07 -24.39 42.75
CA SER A 130 -42.33 -24.78 42.08
C SER A 130 -43.35 -23.65 42.18
N GLY A 131 -43.86 -23.20 41.02
CA GLY A 131 -44.84 -22.10 40.94
C GLY A 131 -44.23 -20.70 40.99
N ALA A 132 -42.90 -20.56 40.89
CA ALA A 132 -42.27 -19.24 40.72
C ALA A 132 -42.36 -18.77 39.26
N ASP A 133 -42.70 -17.49 39.09
CA ASP A 133 -42.75 -16.81 37.79
C ASP A 133 -41.46 -16.03 37.54
N GLN A 134 -41.06 -15.89 36.27
CA GLN A 134 -39.89 -15.10 35.89
C GLN A 134 -40.23 -13.62 35.87
N ILE A 135 -39.46 -12.81 36.59
CA ILE A 135 -39.53 -11.36 36.48
C ILE A 135 -38.81 -10.90 35.22
N THR A 136 -39.56 -10.32 34.29
CA THR A 136 -39.05 -9.76 33.02
C THR A 136 -39.19 -8.24 32.97
N ASN A 137 -39.96 -7.67 33.88
CA ASN A 137 -40.20 -6.24 33.95
C ASN A 137 -40.17 -5.73 35.39
N MET A 138 -39.82 -4.45 35.57
CA MET A 138 -39.86 -3.76 36.86
C MET A 138 -40.57 -2.43 36.67
N VAL A 139 -41.59 -2.17 37.50
CA VAL A 139 -42.38 -0.94 37.40
C VAL A 139 -42.50 -0.28 38.77
N SER A 140 -42.27 1.03 38.83
CA SER A 140 -42.56 1.85 40.01
C SER A 140 -43.90 2.55 39.82
N LEU A 141 -44.79 2.43 40.80
CA LEU A 141 -46.15 3.00 40.78
C LEU A 141 -46.43 3.72 42.09
N THR A 142 -47.38 4.67 42.07
CA THR A 142 -48.05 5.12 43.29
C THR A 142 -49.09 4.08 43.74
N GLN A 143 -49.54 4.18 44.99
CA GLN A 143 -50.56 3.27 45.51
C GLN A 143 -51.85 3.28 44.66
N VAL A 144 -52.30 4.47 44.26
CA VAL A 144 -53.51 4.62 43.44
C VAL A 144 -53.38 3.93 42.09
N GLU A 145 -52.19 3.98 41.49
CA GLU A 145 -51.92 3.34 40.20
C GLU A 145 -51.84 1.82 40.32
N TYR A 146 -51.19 1.29 41.37
CA TYR A 146 -51.16 -0.15 41.62
C TYR A 146 -52.57 -0.70 41.84
N ASP A 147 -53.41 -0.02 42.61
CA ASP A 147 -54.78 -0.46 42.88
C ASP A 147 -55.65 -0.47 41.59
N ALA A 148 -55.31 0.38 40.61
CA ALA A 148 -56.01 0.47 39.34
C ALA A 148 -55.67 -0.66 38.35
N ILE A 149 -54.60 -1.44 38.55
CA ILE A 149 -54.18 -2.49 37.59
C ILE A 149 -55.11 -3.72 37.59
N GLY A 150 -55.95 -3.88 38.63
CA GLY A 150 -56.94 -4.94 38.75
C GLY A 150 -56.34 -6.33 39.04
N THR A 151 -55.55 -6.88 38.12
CA THR A 151 -54.82 -8.14 38.29
C THR A 151 -53.34 -7.91 37.96
N PRO A 152 -52.44 -7.90 38.96
CA PRO A 152 -51.00 -7.71 38.74
C PRO A 152 -50.42 -8.81 37.83
N ASP A 153 -49.52 -8.44 36.93
CA ASP A 153 -48.78 -9.39 36.09
C ASP A 153 -47.70 -10.07 36.93
N ALA A 154 -47.74 -11.41 36.99
CA ALA A 154 -46.77 -12.20 37.75
C ALA A 154 -45.33 -12.08 37.24
N SER A 155 -45.13 -11.60 36.01
CA SER A 155 -43.80 -11.35 35.42
C SER A 155 -43.26 -9.95 35.70
N THR A 156 -44.01 -9.11 36.43
CA THR A 156 -43.60 -7.74 36.76
C THR A 156 -43.37 -7.60 38.26
N PHE A 157 -42.19 -7.10 38.63
CA PHE A 157 -41.93 -6.68 40.00
C PHE A 157 -42.41 -5.22 40.19
N TYR A 158 -43.42 -5.03 41.03
CA TYR A 158 -44.01 -3.73 41.32
C TYR A 158 -43.39 -3.13 42.58
N VAL A 159 -42.85 -1.91 42.46
CA VAL A 159 -42.40 -1.09 43.58
C VAL A 159 -43.43 0.01 43.81
N ILE A 160 -44.07 0.00 44.98
CA ILE A 160 -45.02 1.06 45.33
C ILE A 160 -44.28 2.18 46.04
N ALA A 161 -44.12 3.31 45.34
CA ALA A 161 -43.58 4.53 45.89
C ALA A 161 -44.66 5.23 46.74
N GLY A 162 -44.27 5.59 47.97
CA GLY A 162 -45.13 6.30 48.93
C GLY A 162 -45.26 7.79 48.66
#